data_AF-K1XRE5-F1
#
_entry.id   AF-K1XRE5-F1
#
_cell.length_a   1.000
_cell.length_b   1.000
_cell.length_c   1.000
_cell.angle_alpha   90.00
_cell.angle_beta   90.00
_cell.angle_gamma   90.00
#
_symmetry.space_group_name_H-M   'P 1'
#
loop_
_entity.id
_entity.type
_entity.pdbx_description
1 polymer ?
#
loop_
_entity_poly.entity_id
_entity_poly.type
_entity_poly.pdbx_seq_one_letter_code
_entity_poly.pdbx_strand_id
1 'polypeptide(L)'
;MDSLENIIEKLNRGRIPANILQEDRPKQNLNATQINLRIFLQKLVSHFQDTHSEGLRTFELHYGIDTEFISTDEKILSHCIYLLLLNAKEMTTNGMVIVALTKNDSEILIAVKDSGEGIPEKKVNFILSDDSTSNTDTLNQLDIRYIEAKMLTEKNLGKLDIFSSHEAGTICCLILPTKVRRF
;
A
#
# COMPACT_ATOMS: atom_id res chain seq x y z
N MET A 1 -0.91 1.93 -19.79
CA MET A 1 -0.53 1.72 -18.38
C MET A 1 0.59 0.70 -18.34
N ASP A 2 1.65 0.93 -17.56
CA ASP A 2 2.69 -0.08 -17.37
C ASP A 2 2.12 -1.33 -16.68
N SER A 3 2.66 -2.51 -17.02
CA SER A 3 2.33 -3.73 -16.29
C SER A 3 2.73 -3.58 -14.82
N LEU A 4 2.07 -4.33 -13.94
CA LEU A 4 2.44 -4.35 -12.52
C LEU A 4 3.92 -4.74 -12.36
N GLU A 5 4.40 -5.68 -13.18
CA GLU A 5 5.80 -6.08 -13.28
C GLU A 5 6.73 -4.90 -13.65
N ASN A 6 6.38 -4.11 -14.67
CA ASN A 6 7.17 -2.93 -15.05
C ASN A 6 7.19 -1.87 -13.94
N ILE A 7 6.11 -1.72 -13.17
CA ILE A 7 6.06 -0.77 -12.05
C ILE A 7 6.87 -1.29 -10.86
N ILE A 8 6.79 -2.58 -10.57
CA ILE A 8 7.64 -3.24 -9.58
C ILE A 8 9.11 -3.09 -9.98
N GLU A 9 9.44 -3.28 -11.27
CA GLU A 9 10.79 -3.09 -11.79
C GLU A 9 11.26 -1.63 -11.68
N LYS A 10 10.39 -0.67 -12.01
CA LYS A 10 10.67 0.77 -11.82
C LYS A 10 10.87 1.12 -10.35
N LEU A 11 10.07 0.55 -9.44
CA LEU A 11 10.24 0.73 -8.00
C LEU A 11 11.57 0.15 -7.49
N ASN A 12 12.01 -0.98 -8.06
CA ASN A 12 13.29 -1.59 -7.74
C ASN A 12 14.49 -0.80 -8.32
N ARG A 13 14.29 0.05 -9.34
CA ARG A 13 15.34 0.84 -9.99
C ARG A 13 15.34 2.28 -9.48
N GLY A 14 16.30 2.62 -8.62
CA GLY A 14 16.62 4.02 -8.28
C GLY A 14 15.93 4.60 -7.04
N ARG A 15 15.32 3.77 -6.18
CA ARG A 15 14.84 4.20 -4.86
C ARG A 15 15.95 4.17 -3.80
N ILE A 16 15.85 5.10 -2.86
CA ILE A 16 16.55 5.00 -1.57
C ILE A 16 15.84 3.90 -0.76
N PRO A 17 16.53 2.82 -0.36
CA PRO A 17 15.92 1.75 0.42
C PRO A 17 15.27 2.27 1.70
N ALA A 18 14.09 1.76 2.04
CA ALA A 18 13.35 2.10 3.26
C ALA A 18 14.19 1.93 4.54
N ASN A 19 15.23 1.08 4.49
CA ASN A 19 16.19 0.87 5.57
C ASN A 19 17.04 2.11 5.90
N ILE A 20 17.30 2.99 4.92
CA ILE A 20 18.09 4.22 5.12
C ILE A 20 17.23 5.30 5.79
N LEU A 21 15.92 5.30 5.56
CA LEU A 21 14.96 6.25 6.15
C LEU A 21 14.68 5.99 7.65
N GLN A 22 15.37 5.04 8.29
CA GLN A 22 15.11 4.61 9.66
C GLN A 22 16.05 5.23 10.70
N GLU A 23 17.20 5.78 10.30
CA GLU A 23 18.25 6.17 11.26
C GLU A 23 17.89 7.38 12.15
N ASP A 24 17.00 8.26 11.69
CA ASP A 24 16.60 9.49 12.40
C ASP A 24 15.17 9.46 12.96
N ARG A 25 14.45 8.34 12.89
CA ARG A 25 13.05 8.27 13.36
C ARG A 25 12.96 7.93 14.85
N PRO A 26 12.14 8.66 15.64
CA PRO A 26 11.96 8.37 17.06
C PRO A 26 11.44 6.94 17.27
N LYS A 27 11.90 6.27 18.34
CA LYS A 27 11.44 4.91 18.70
C LYS A 27 9.92 4.90 18.81
N GLN A 28 9.28 4.10 17.96
CA GLN A 28 7.83 3.94 17.96
C GLN A 28 7.42 2.74 18.81
N ASN A 29 6.35 2.89 19.57
CA ASN A 29 5.78 1.81 20.39
C ASN A 29 4.87 0.93 19.51
N LEU A 30 5.48 0.03 18.74
CA LEU A 30 4.79 -0.92 17.84
C LEU A 30 4.57 -2.25 18.57
N ASN A 31 3.37 -2.82 18.44
CA ASN A 31 3.09 -4.18 18.93
C ASN A 31 3.54 -5.21 17.90
N ALA A 32 4.84 -5.24 17.61
CA ALA A 32 5.38 -6.04 16.53
C ALA A 32 5.27 -7.55 16.81
N THR A 33 4.60 -8.27 15.92
CA THR A 33 4.50 -9.73 15.90
C THR A 33 5.11 -10.28 14.61
N GLN A 34 5.56 -11.54 14.65
CA GLN A 34 5.93 -12.21 13.41
C GLN A 34 4.67 -12.72 12.69
N ILE A 35 4.49 -12.30 11.44
CA ILE A 35 3.38 -12.72 10.59
C ILE A 35 3.89 -13.32 9.28
N ASN A 36 3.18 -14.32 8.77
CA ASN A 36 3.37 -14.82 7.40
C ASN A 36 2.56 -13.94 6.44
N LEU A 37 3.24 -13.17 5.59
CA LEU A 37 2.59 -12.18 4.72
C LEU A 37 1.61 -12.79 3.73
N ARG A 38 1.91 -13.97 3.19
CA ARG A 38 1.02 -14.64 2.23
C ARG A 38 -0.31 -15.01 2.90
N ILE A 39 -0.24 -15.68 4.05
CA ILE A 39 -1.42 -16.10 4.81
C ILE A 39 -2.20 -14.86 5.30
N PHE A 40 -1.49 -13.84 5.78
CA PHE A 40 -2.09 -12.59 6.23
C PHE A 40 -2.86 -11.88 5.10
N LEU A 41 -2.23 -11.67 3.95
CA LEU A 41 -2.88 -11.02 2.79
C LEU A 41 -4.04 -11.85 2.26
N GLN A 42 -3.89 -13.19 2.20
CA GLN A 42 -4.96 -14.07 1.79
C GLN A 42 -6.20 -13.91 2.68
N LYS A 43 -6.02 -13.94 4.01
CA LYS A 43 -7.12 -13.75 4.97
C LYS A 43 -7.75 -12.37 4.85
N LEU A 44 -6.93 -11.32 4.78
CA LEU A 44 -7.40 -9.95 4.72
C LEU A 44 -8.22 -9.67 3.46
N VAL A 45 -7.71 -10.08 2.28
CA VAL A 45 -8.40 -9.87 1.01
C VAL A 45 -9.64 -10.74 0.89
N SER A 46 -9.59 -12.01 1.34
CA SER A 46 -10.79 -12.88 1.35
C SER A 46 -11.90 -12.27 2.22
N HIS A 47 -11.55 -11.82 3.43
CA HIS A 47 -12.52 -11.16 4.31
C HIS A 47 -13.08 -9.87 3.71
N PHE A 48 -12.24 -9.08 3.04
CA PHE A 48 -12.66 -7.88 2.34
C PHE A 48 -13.65 -8.21 1.21
N GLN A 49 -13.36 -9.22 0.40
CA GLN A 49 -14.25 -9.70 -0.66
C GLN A 49 -15.61 -10.14 -0.10
N ASP A 50 -15.61 -10.93 0.96
CA ASP A 50 -16.84 -11.44 1.59
C ASP A 50 -17.75 -10.30 2.08
N THR A 51 -17.15 -9.26 2.65
CA THR A 51 -17.86 -8.11 3.24
C THR A 51 -18.19 -6.99 2.24
N HIS A 52 -17.59 -7.01 1.05
CA HIS A 52 -17.75 -5.99 0.01
C HIS A 52 -18.07 -6.61 -1.36
N SER A 53 -18.81 -7.71 -1.36
CA SER A 53 -19.16 -8.50 -2.55
C SER A 53 -20.13 -7.79 -3.52
N GLU A 54 -20.70 -6.66 -3.13
CA GLU A 54 -21.61 -5.88 -3.97
C GLU A 54 -20.90 -5.23 -5.17
N GLY A 55 -21.45 -5.39 -6.37
CA GLY A 55 -20.96 -4.76 -7.63
C GLY A 55 -20.23 -5.73 -8.56
N LEU A 56 -19.65 -5.20 -9.64
CA LEU A 56 -19.05 -6.01 -10.73
C LEU A 56 -17.51 -5.92 -10.72
N ARG A 57 -16.93 -6.04 -9.51
CA ARG A 57 -15.47 -6.02 -9.32
C ARG A 57 -14.95 -7.41 -9.02
N THR A 58 -13.81 -7.71 -9.60
CA THR A 58 -13.01 -8.88 -9.25
C THR A 58 -11.86 -8.45 -8.37
N PHE A 59 -11.52 -9.27 -7.38
CA PHE A 59 -10.31 -9.07 -6.59
C PHE A 59 -9.39 -10.27 -6.80
N GLU A 60 -8.13 -9.99 -7.10
CA GLU A 60 -7.12 -11.00 -7.34
C GLU A 60 -5.94 -10.84 -6.39
N LEU A 61 -5.34 -11.96 -6.02
CA LEU A 61 -4.13 -12.04 -5.19
C LEU A 61 -3.00 -12.62 -6.02
N HIS A 62 -1.94 -11.84 -6.25
CA HIS A 62 -0.76 -12.27 -6.99
C HIS A 62 0.45 -12.35 -6.07
N TYR A 63 1.21 -13.43 -6.17
CA TYR A 63 2.39 -13.66 -5.34
C TYR A 63 3.63 -13.83 -6.21
N GLY A 64 4.59 -12.91 -6.07
CA GLY A 64 5.93 -13.09 -6.64
C GLY A 64 6.88 -13.84 -5.70
N ILE A 65 6.43 -14.22 -4.51
CA ILE A 65 7.19 -14.95 -3.49
C ILE A 65 6.30 -15.99 -2.80
N ASP A 66 6.88 -17.14 -2.44
CA ASP A 66 6.10 -18.22 -1.84
C ASP A 66 5.71 -17.97 -0.39
N THR A 67 6.67 -17.52 0.43
CA THR A 67 6.45 -17.24 1.86
C THR A 67 7.43 -16.18 2.32
N GLU A 68 6.97 -15.26 3.16
CA GLU A 68 7.81 -14.26 3.81
C GLU A 68 7.28 -13.97 5.21
N PHE A 69 8.17 -13.94 6.19
CA PHE A 69 7.84 -13.63 7.58
C PHE A 69 8.43 -12.28 7.95
N ILE A 70 7.58 -11.36 8.40
CA ILE A 70 8.03 -10.06 8.89
C ILE A 70 7.63 -9.83 10.33
N SER A 71 8.44 -9.03 11.03
CA SER A 71 8.10 -8.48 12.33
C SER A 71 7.44 -7.11 12.14
N THR A 72 6.14 -7.01 12.34
CA THR A 72 5.36 -5.76 12.13
C THR A 72 4.20 -5.68 13.11
N ASP A 73 3.63 -4.49 13.30
CA ASP A 73 2.33 -4.38 13.95
C ASP A 73 1.23 -4.79 12.95
N GLU A 74 0.65 -5.97 13.16
CA GLU A 74 -0.36 -6.57 12.29
C GLU A 74 -1.60 -5.69 12.14
N LYS A 75 -2.03 -5.01 13.21
CA LYS A 75 -3.22 -4.15 13.18
C LYS A 75 -2.99 -2.92 12.32
N ILE A 76 -1.82 -2.30 12.45
CA ILE A 76 -1.44 -1.15 11.63
C ILE A 76 -1.34 -1.58 10.16
N LEU A 77 -0.65 -2.68 9.87
CA LEU A 77 -0.51 -3.15 8.49
C LEU A 77 -1.86 -3.52 7.85
N SER A 78 -2.72 -4.20 8.60
CA SER A 78 -4.08 -4.53 8.17
C SER A 78 -4.87 -3.28 7.85
N HIS A 79 -4.80 -2.27 8.72
CA HIS A 79 -5.49 -1.01 8.51
C HIS A 79 -4.98 -0.27 7.26
N CYS A 80 -3.65 -0.20 7.04
CA CYS A 80 -3.09 0.39 5.82
C CYS A 80 -3.69 -0.24 4.55
N ILE A 81 -3.64 -1.57 4.46
CA ILE A 81 -4.07 -2.29 3.27
C ILE A 81 -5.59 -2.19 3.10
N TYR A 82 -6.34 -2.21 4.20
CA TYR A 82 -7.79 -2.05 4.17
C TYR A 82 -8.21 -0.67 3.61
N LEU A 83 -7.52 0.42 4.01
CA LEU A 83 -7.77 1.75 3.46
C LEU A 83 -7.52 1.82 1.94
N LEU A 84 -6.47 1.16 1.46
CA LEU A 84 -6.17 1.10 0.02
C LEU A 84 -7.20 0.25 -0.73
N LEU A 85 -7.66 -0.87 -0.16
CA LEU A 85 -8.73 -1.69 -0.74
C LEU A 85 -10.06 -0.93 -0.82
N LEU A 86 -10.40 -0.15 0.21
CA LEU A 86 -11.57 0.73 0.19
C LEU A 86 -11.45 1.76 -0.95
N ASN A 87 -10.29 2.39 -1.10
CA ASN A 87 -10.07 3.35 -2.18
C ASN A 87 -10.16 2.68 -3.56
N ALA A 88 -9.51 1.53 -3.75
CA ALA A 88 -9.58 0.76 -4.98
C ALA A 88 -11.03 0.37 -5.35
N LYS A 89 -11.83 -0.03 -4.35
CA LYS A 89 -13.26 -0.32 -4.51
C LYS A 89 -14.05 0.90 -4.96
N GLU A 90 -13.89 2.04 -4.28
CA GLU A 90 -14.64 3.26 -4.60
C GLU A 90 -14.27 3.84 -5.97
N MET A 91 -12.99 3.73 -6.36
CA MET A 91 -12.50 4.21 -7.66
C MET A 91 -12.87 3.29 -8.83
N THR A 92 -13.23 2.03 -8.55
CA THR A 92 -13.54 1.03 -9.58
C THR A 92 -15.02 0.70 -9.57
N THR A 93 -15.80 1.29 -10.48
CA THR A 93 -17.22 0.92 -10.63
C THR A 93 -17.36 -0.52 -11.13
N ASN A 94 -16.68 -0.84 -12.24
CA ASN A 94 -16.60 -2.17 -12.84
C ASN A 94 -15.13 -2.45 -13.17
N GLY A 95 -14.64 -3.67 -12.96
CA GLY A 95 -13.28 -4.03 -13.32
C GLY A 95 -12.58 -4.87 -12.27
N MET A 96 -11.32 -4.57 -12.00
CA MET A 96 -10.44 -5.44 -11.24
C MET A 96 -9.59 -4.67 -10.24
N VAL A 97 -9.47 -5.26 -9.05
CA VAL A 97 -8.52 -4.86 -8.01
C VAL A 97 -7.52 -6.00 -7.82
N ILE A 98 -6.23 -5.73 -8.00
CA ILE A 98 -5.16 -6.71 -7.79
C ILE A 98 -4.38 -6.34 -6.54
N VAL A 99 -4.21 -7.29 -5.63
CA VAL A 99 -3.25 -7.19 -4.53
C VAL A 99 -2.05 -8.07 -4.86
N ALA A 100 -0.86 -7.49 -4.85
CA ALA A 100 0.36 -8.21 -5.16
C ALA A 100 1.39 -8.12 -4.04
N LEU A 101 2.09 -9.23 -3.80
CA LEU A 101 3.19 -9.33 -2.86
C LEU A 101 4.47 -9.71 -3.59
N THR A 102 5.50 -8.88 -3.47
CA THR A 102 6.86 -9.18 -3.96
C THR A 102 7.90 -8.74 -2.94
N LYS A 103 9.16 -9.16 -3.13
CA LYS A 103 10.29 -8.70 -2.32
C LYS A 103 11.54 -8.52 -3.17
N ASN A 104 12.43 -7.66 -2.70
CA ASN A 104 13.83 -7.66 -3.08
C ASN A 104 14.69 -7.93 -1.81
N ASP A 105 16.01 -7.80 -1.92
CA ASP A 105 16.93 -8.12 -0.81
C ASP A 105 16.72 -7.24 0.44
N SER A 106 16.21 -6.02 0.26
CA SER A 106 16.08 -5.01 1.32
C SER A 106 14.66 -4.65 1.71
N GLU A 107 13.69 -4.92 0.83
CA GLU A 107 12.33 -4.40 0.93
C GLU A 107 11.30 -5.43 0.52
N ILE A 108 10.12 -5.30 1.13
CA ILE A 108 8.89 -6.00 0.78
C ILE A 108 7.95 -4.98 0.18
N LEU A 109 7.36 -5.37 -0.94
CA LEU A 109 6.43 -4.55 -1.68
C LEU A 109 5.05 -5.23 -1.66
N ILE A 110 4.08 -4.51 -1.11
CA ILE A 110 2.66 -4.85 -1.20
C ILE A 110 2.00 -3.79 -2.08
N ALA A 111 1.50 -4.20 -3.24
CA ALA A 111 0.85 -3.30 -4.19
C ALA A 111 -0.66 -3.56 -4.23
N VAL A 112 -1.46 -2.51 -4.20
CA VAL A 112 -2.90 -2.53 -4.47
C VAL A 112 -3.12 -1.76 -5.77
N LYS A 113 -3.51 -2.47 -6.82
CA LYS A 113 -3.81 -1.93 -8.13
C LYS A 113 -5.32 -1.94 -8.35
N ASP A 114 -5.86 -0.86 -8.89
CA ASP A 114 -7.24 -0.79 -9.36
C ASP A 114 -7.30 -0.35 -10.83
N SER A 115 -8.43 -0.65 -11.48
CA SER A 115 -8.72 -0.26 -12.86
C SER A 115 -9.68 0.93 -12.94
N GLY A 116 -9.70 1.78 -11.91
CA GLY A 116 -10.60 2.92 -11.78
C GLY A 116 -10.23 4.12 -12.64
N GLU A 117 -10.84 5.27 -12.34
CA GLU A 117 -10.64 6.53 -13.07
C GLU A 117 -9.25 7.17 -12.88
N GLY A 118 -8.43 6.63 -11.98
CA GLY A 118 -7.13 7.18 -11.64
C GLY A 118 -7.20 8.48 -10.83
N ILE A 119 -6.03 9.05 -10.52
CA ILE A 119 -5.85 10.23 -9.70
C ILE A 119 -4.99 11.23 -10.50
N PRO A 120 -5.42 12.50 -10.62
CA PRO A 120 -4.60 13.53 -11.24
C PRO A 120 -3.23 13.67 -10.56
N GLU A 121 -2.16 13.85 -11.34
CA GLU A 121 -0.78 13.92 -10.82
C GLU A 121 -0.59 14.96 -9.73
N LYS A 122 -1.16 16.17 -9.89
CA LYS A 122 -1.11 17.22 -8.85
C LYS A 122 -1.68 16.76 -7.51
N LYS A 123 -2.70 15.91 -7.55
CA LYS A 123 -3.38 15.38 -6.38
C LYS A 123 -2.58 14.24 -5.74
N VAL A 124 -1.95 13.38 -6.55
CA VAL A 124 -0.97 12.39 -6.07
C VAL A 124 0.19 13.08 -5.34
N ASN A 125 0.76 14.12 -5.95
CA ASN A 125 1.85 14.89 -5.37
C ASN A 125 1.47 15.55 -4.03
N PHE A 126 0.23 16.05 -3.93
CA PHE A 126 -0.30 16.57 -2.68
C PHE A 126 -0.48 15.47 -1.62
N ILE A 127 -1.08 14.32 -1.95
CA ILE A 127 -1.29 13.21 -1.01
C ILE A 127 0.05 12.73 -0.42
N LEU A 128 1.09 12.68 -1.26
CA LEU A 128 2.42 12.22 -0.88
C LEU A 128 3.30 13.30 -0.23
N SER A 129 2.88 14.57 -0.20
CA SER A 129 3.64 15.63 0.45
C SER A 129 3.50 15.59 1.97
N ASP A 130 4.44 16.23 2.66
CA ASP A 130 4.40 16.37 4.12
C ASP A 130 3.34 17.36 4.60
N ASP A 131 2.89 18.26 3.72
CA ASP A 131 1.85 19.25 4.02
C ASP A 131 0.42 18.67 4.01
N SER A 132 0.25 17.44 3.54
CA SER A 132 -1.06 16.82 3.30
C SER A 132 -1.93 16.71 4.56
N THR A 133 -1.32 16.65 5.74
CA THR A 133 -2.01 16.57 7.05
C THR A 133 -2.45 17.93 7.59
N SER A 134 -1.93 19.03 7.05
CA SER A 134 -2.19 20.40 7.55
C SER A 134 -3.38 21.07 6.88
N ASN A 135 -3.77 20.59 5.69
CA ASN A 135 -4.78 21.22 4.85
C ASN A 135 -5.90 20.24 4.51
N THR A 136 -6.71 19.90 5.51
CA THR A 136 -7.72 18.84 5.43
C THR A 136 -9.12 19.34 5.02
N ASP A 137 -9.37 20.65 5.10
CA ASP A 137 -10.71 21.24 4.93
C ASP A 137 -11.34 21.02 3.54
N THR A 138 -10.52 20.73 2.53
CA THR A 138 -10.96 20.52 1.13
C THR A 138 -10.85 19.06 0.67
N LEU A 139 -10.44 18.16 1.57
CA LEU A 139 -10.17 16.77 1.21
C LEU A 139 -11.44 15.94 1.19
N ASN A 140 -11.57 15.11 0.15
CA ASN A 140 -12.64 14.12 0.11
C ASN A 140 -12.26 12.87 0.92
N GLN A 141 -13.20 11.95 1.08
CA GLN A 141 -12.97 10.75 1.88
C GLN A 141 -11.84 9.85 1.34
N LEU A 142 -11.65 9.79 0.02
CA LEU A 142 -10.59 8.99 -0.60
C LEU A 142 -9.21 9.56 -0.28
N ASP A 143 -9.10 10.89 -0.30
CA ASP A 143 -7.87 11.62 0.00
C ASP A 143 -7.42 11.37 1.43
N ILE A 144 -8.36 11.45 2.37
CA ILE A 144 -8.14 11.16 3.78
C ILE A 144 -7.62 9.73 3.95
N ARG A 145 -8.24 8.75 3.28
CA ARG A 145 -7.81 7.33 3.35
C ARG A 145 -6.40 7.12 2.80
N TYR A 146 -6.01 7.79 1.70
CA TYR A 146 -4.65 7.70 1.17
C TYR A 146 -3.62 8.33 2.13
N ILE A 147 -3.94 9.49 2.70
CA ILE A 147 -3.06 10.17 3.68
C ILE A 147 -2.92 9.34 4.95
N GLU A 148 -4.01 8.75 5.45
CA GLU A 148 -3.99 7.85 6.60
C GLU A 148 -3.16 6.59 6.29
N ALA A 149 -3.31 5.99 5.10
CA ALA A 149 -2.49 4.87 4.68
C ALA A 149 -0.99 5.23 4.59
N LYS A 150 -0.65 6.44 4.12
CA LYS A 150 0.73 6.96 4.13
C LYS A 150 1.26 7.03 5.57
N MET A 151 0.54 7.70 6.46
CA MET A 151 0.93 7.87 7.86
C MET A 151 1.12 6.53 8.59
N LEU A 152 0.19 5.59 8.42
CA LEU A 152 0.28 4.27 9.04
C LEU A 152 1.44 3.43 8.46
N THR A 153 1.73 3.58 7.17
CA THR A 153 2.88 2.93 6.53
C THR A 153 4.20 3.49 7.06
N GLU A 154 4.28 4.81 7.21
CA GLU A 154 5.44 5.49 7.81
C GLU A 154 5.62 5.13 9.30
N LYS A 155 4.50 4.90 10.01
CA LYS A 155 4.49 4.36 11.37
C LYS A 155 5.12 2.95 11.43
N ASN A 156 4.92 2.14 10.40
CA ASN A 156 5.61 0.85 10.24
C ASN A 156 7.00 0.97 9.60
N LEU A 157 7.65 2.13 9.68
CA LEU A 157 8.97 2.43 9.11
C LEU A 157 9.07 2.22 7.58
N GLY A 158 7.93 2.08 6.91
CA GLY A 158 7.84 1.96 5.48
C GLY A 158 7.68 3.30 4.78
N LYS A 159 7.33 3.21 3.50
CA LYS A 159 6.93 4.32 2.63
C LYS A 159 5.76 3.90 1.74
N LEU A 160 4.82 4.81 1.48
CA LEU A 160 3.79 4.66 0.46
C LEU A 160 4.23 5.39 -0.82
N ASP A 161 4.10 4.75 -1.98
CA ASP A 161 4.14 5.40 -3.29
C ASP A 161 2.81 5.19 -4.02
N ILE A 162 2.44 6.12 -4.89
CA ILE A 162 1.23 6.05 -5.70
C ILE A 162 1.59 6.35 -7.15
N PHE A 163 1.24 5.43 -8.04
CA PHE A 163 1.35 5.59 -9.49
C PHE A 163 -0.05 5.61 -10.05
N SER A 164 -0.44 6.73 -10.64
CA SER A 164 -1.77 6.87 -11.20
C SER A 164 -1.73 7.68 -12.47
N SER A 165 -2.62 7.34 -13.39
CA SER A 165 -2.86 8.12 -14.60
C SER A 165 -4.36 8.14 -14.86
N HIS A 166 -4.86 9.29 -15.29
CA HIS A 166 -6.29 9.46 -15.56
C HIS A 166 -6.80 8.38 -16.52
N GLU A 167 -7.93 7.78 -16.16
CA GLU A 167 -8.64 6.69 -16.85
C GLU A 167 -7.86 5.37 -17.01
N ALA A 168 -6.65 5.25 -16.45
CA ALA A 168 -5.90 3.99 -16.50
C ALA A 168 -5.91 3.22 -15.17
N GLY A 169 -6.41 3.83 -14.10
CA GLY A 169 -6.41 3.27 -12.74
C GLY A 169 -5.26 3.76 -11.86
N THR A 170 -5.17 3.20 -10.66
CA THR A 170 -4.17 3.57 -9.66
C THR A 170 -3.43 2.35 -9.13
N ILE A 171 -2.17 2.52 -8.77
CA ILE A 171 -1.35 1.52 -8.10
C ILE A 171 -0.75 2.18 -6.86
N CYS A 172 -1.15 1.69 -5.69
CA CYS A 172 -0.60 2.11 -4.40
C CYS A 172 0.36 1.04 -3.88
N CYS A 173 1.56 1.45 -3.49
CA CYS A 173 2.66 0.58 -3.15
C CYS A 173 3.13 0.83 -1.71
N LEU A 174 2.82 -0.08 -0.79
CA LEU A 174 3.44 -0.09 0.53
C LEU A 174 4.79 -0.77 0.43
N ILE A 175 5.83 -0.06 0.85
CA ILE A 175 7.20 -0.52 0.79
C ILE A 175 7.72 -0.60 2.21
N LEU A 176 7.90 -1.82 2.68
CA LEU A 176 8.27 -2.17 4.05
C LEU A 176 9.70 -2.72 4.08
N PRO A 177 10.48 -2.48 5.14
CA PRO A 177 11.79 -3.09 5.29
C PRO A 177 11.70 -4.60 5.56
N THR A 178 12.59 -5.41 4.96
CA THR A 178 12.66 -6.87 5.24
C THR A 178 13.13 -7.18 6.67
N LYS A 179 13.82 -6.23 7.32
CA LYS A 179 14.29 -6.34 8.70
C LYS A 179 13.98 -5.06 9.45
N VAL A 180 12.99 -5.09 10.34
CA VAL A 180 12.89 -4.08 11.40
C VAL A 180 14.04 -4.38 12.36
N ARG A 181 15.11 -3.58 12.32
CA ARG A 181 16.23 -3.74 13.28
C ARG A 181 15.67 -3.53 14.70
N ARG A 182 15.74 -4.56 15.54
CA ARG A 182 15.54 -4.41 16.99
C ARG A 182 16.75 -3.65 17.54
N PHE A 183 16.50 -2.51 18.20
CA PHE A 183 17.47 -1.83 19.07
C PHE A 183 16.96 -1.84 20.51
#